data_AF-A0A930A2V9-F1
#
_entry.id   AF-A0A930A2V9-F1
#
_cell.length_a   1.000
_cell.length_b   1.000
_cell.length_c   1.000
_cell.angle_alpha   90.00
_cell.angle_beta   90.00
_cell.angle_gamma   90.00
#
_symmetry.space_group_name_H-M   'P 1'
#
loop_
_entity.id
_entity.type
_entity.pdbx_description
1 polymer ?
#
loop_
_entity_poly.entity_id
_entity_poly.type
_entity_poly.pdbx_seq_one_letter_code
_entity_poly.pdbx_strand_id
1 'polypeptide(L)'
;LNPMLKKAYELKEDYRYFNRNSTYPECIEELTDLIRYFKESRLVCYSEFINLLENWFEEICNSFQRPTEDRKQSNALAESLNQKMREFIMISNGLSNFERFRARVIYALNYRIGFSLTSNIQAYNRKQKK
;
A
#
# COMPACT_ATOMS: atom_id res chain seq x y z
N LEU A 1 -23.86 27.16 1.34
CA LEU A 1 -22.57 26.43 1.38
C LEU A 1 -21.56 27.19 0.52
N ASN A 2 -20.30 27.33 0.94
CA ASN A 2 -19.28 28.01 0.12
C ASN A 2 -19.09 27.26 -1.23
N PRO A 3 -19.22 27.92 -2.40
CA PRO A 3 -19.13 27.25 -3.69
C PRO A 3 -17.80 26.52 -3.94
N MET A 4 -16.67 27.05 -3.45
CA MET A 4 -15.36 26.41 -3.57
C MET A 4 -15.28 25.14 -2.71
N LEU A 5 -15.79 25.19 -1.48
CA LEU A 5 -15.82 24.01 -0.60
C LEU A 5 -16.73 22.91 -1.17
N LYS A 6 -17.87 23.31 -1.75
CA LYS A 6 -18.77 22.37 -2.43
C LYS A 6 -18.04 21.68 -3.59
N LYS A 7 -17.41 22.45 -4.48
CA LYS A 7 -16.67 21.92 -5.64
C LYS A 7 -15.51 21.01 -5.22
N ALA A 8 -14.77 21.38 -4.18
CA ALA A 8 -13.71 20.54 -3.64
C ALA A 8 -14.25 19.20 -3.14
N TYR A 9 -15.34 19.24 -2.35
CA TYR A 9 -15.98 18.04 -1.85
C TYR A 9 -16.45 17.11 -2.99
N GLU A 10 -17.10 17.67 -4.01
CA GLU A 10 -17.59 16.91 -5.18
C GLU A 10 -16.45 16.20 -5.91
N LEU A 11 -15.38 16.91 -6.27
CA LEU A 11 -14.21 16.31 -6.95
C LEU A 11 -13.57 15.18 -6.13
N LYS A 12 -13.50 15.36 -4.81
CA LYS A 12 -12.98 14.33 -3.91
C LYS A 12 -13.90 13.10 -3.87
N GLU A 13 -15.22 13.29 -3.91
CA GLU A 13 -16.16 12.16 -3.98
C GLU A 13 -16.12 11.48 -5.35
N ASP A 14 -15.91 12.22 -6.45
CA ASP A 14 -15.73 11.65 -7.78
C ASP A 14 -14.50 10.73 -7.83
N TYR A 15 -13.37 11.17 -7.28
CA TYR A 15 -12.18 10.31 -7.17
C TYR A 15 -12.42 9.07 -6.30
N ARG A 16 -13.17 9.21 -5.19
CA ARG A 16 -13.53 8.06 -4.35
C ARG A 16 -14.44 7.06 -5.08
N TYR A 17 -15.37 7.57 -5.88
CA TYR A 17 -16.25 6.74 -6.70
C TYR A 17 -15.43 5.98 -7.74
N PHE A 18 -14.54 6.66 -8.47
CA PHE A 18 -13.58 6.05 -9.39
C PHE A 18 -12.77 4.92 -8.72
N ASN A 19 -12.11 5.20 -7.59
CA ASN A 19 -11.25 4.22 -6.94
C ASN A 19 -12.01 2.95 -6.45
N ARG A 20 -13.31 3.09 -6.20
CA ARG A 20 -14.17 1.98 -5.75
C ARG A 20 -14.75 1.17 -6.90
N ASN A 21 -15.15 1.82 -7.99
CA ASN A 21 -16.02 1.23 -8.99
C ASN A 21 -15.36 1.04 -10.36
N SER A 22 -14.23 1.69 -10.62
CA SER A 22 -13.53 1.56 -11.90
C SER A 22 -12.93 0.17 -12.09
N THR A 23 -12.70 -0.19 -13.35
CA THR A 23 -12.11 -1.47 -13.78
C THR A 23 -11.00 -1.21 -14.79
N TYR A 24 -10.11 -2.18 -14.97
CA TYR A 24 -9.12 -2.11 -16.04
C TYR A 24 -9.74 -2.69 -17.33
N PRO A 25 -9.66 -2.02 -18.49
CA PRO A 25 -8.85 -0.82 -18.78
C PRO A 25 -9.58 0.53 -18.65
N GLU A 26 -10.87 0.56 -18.32
CA GLU A 26 -11.69 1.79 -18.26
C GLU A 26 -11.09 2.87 -17.35
N CYS A 27 -10.37 2.45 -16.31
CA CYS A 27 -9.71 3.34 -15.35
C CYS A 27 -8.72 4.31 -16.00
N ILE A 28 -8.16 3.98 -17.17
CA ILE A 28 -7.20 4.82 -17.88
C ILE A 28 -7.90 6.10 -18.38
N GLU A 29 -9.05 5.95 -19.03
CA GLU A 29 -9.83 7.09 -19.53
C GLU A 29 -10.46 7.86 -18.36
N GLU A 30 -11.04 7.16 -17.38
CA GLU A 30 -11.66 7.80 -16.21
C GLU A 30 -10.65 8.60 -15.36
N LEU A 31 -9.43 8.07 -15.15
CA LEU A 31 -8.38 8.79 -14.41
C LEU A 31 -7.88 10.01 -15.20
N THR A 32 -7.77 9.90 -16.52
CA THR A 32 -7.39 11.01 -17.39
C THR A 32 -8.40 12.16 -17.27
N ASP A 33 -9.70 11.83 -17.33
CA ASP A 33 -10.78 12.81 -17.17
C ASP A 33 -10.79 13.42 -15.77
N LEU A 34 -10.58 12.63 -14.72
CA LEU A 34 -10.47 13.13 -13.35
C LEU A 34 -9.32 14.12 -13.19
N ILE A 35 -8.13 13.80 -13.67
CA ILE A 35 -6.96 14.70 -13.62
C ILE A 35 -7.30 16.02 -14.34
N ARG A 36 -7.95 15.96 -15.49
CA ARG A 36 -8.44 17.15 -16.20
C ARG A 36 -9.40 17.97 -15.33
N TYR A 37 -10.43 17.35 -14.73
CA TYR A 37 -11.39 18.05 -13.87
C TYR A 37 -10.75 18.68 -12.63
N PHE A 38 -9.79 17.99 -12.00
CA PHE A 38 -9.00 18.57 -10.91
C PHE A 38 -8.21 19.80 -11.37
N LYS A 39 -7.56 19.76 -12.53
CA LYS A 39 -6.82 20.91 -13.08
C LYS A 39 -7.75 22.08 -13.43
N GLU A 40 -8.87 21.81 -14.09
CA GLU A 40 -9.89 22.81 -14.46
C GLU A 40 -10.58 23.43 -13.24
N SER A 41 -10.56 22.75 -12.10
CA SER A 41 -11.08 23.29 -10.84
C SER A 41 -10.34 24.55 -10.38
N ARG A 42 -9.05 24.68 -10.74
CA ARG A 42 -8.12 25.74 -10.29
C ARG A 42 -8.04 25.89 -8.77
N LEU A 43 -8.35 24.82 -8.03
CA LEU A 43 -8.25 24.80 -6.58
C LEU A 43 -6.82 24.43 -6.16
N VAL A 44 -6.11 25.39 -5.57
CA VAL A 44 -4.71 25.23 -5.16
C VAL A 44 -4.50 24.10 -4.14
N CYS A 45 -5.54 23.77 -3.35
CA CYS A 45 -5.47 22.66 -2.39
C CYS A 45 -5.26 21.29 -3.05
N TYR A 46 -5.50 21.14 -4.36
CA TYR A 46 -5.27 19.91 -5.10
C TYR A 46 -3.95 19.88 -5.88
N SER A 47 -3.12 20.92 -5.85
CA SER A 47 -1.89 20.96 -6.64
C SER A 47 -0.97 19.76 -6.38
N GLU A 48 -0.74 19.41 -5.11
CA GLU A 48 0.06 18.24 -4.75
C GLU A 48 -0.62 16.92 -5.16
N PHE A 49 -1.94 16.85 -5.04
CA PHE A 49 -2.70 15.67 -5.40
C PHE A 49 -2.70 15.42 -6.92
N ILE A 50 -2.84 16.47 -7.73
CA ILE A 50 -2.73 16.40 -9.19
C ILE A 50 -1.36 15.87 -9.58
N ASN A 51 -0.28 16.44 -9.03
CA ASN A 51 1.08 15.97 -9.29
C ASN A 51 1.26 14.50 -8.91
N LEU A 52 0.66 14.06 -7.80
CA LEU A 52 0.67 12.65 -7.40
C LEU A 52 -0.02 11.76 -8.45
N LEU A 53 -1.23 12.14 -8.90
CA LEU A 53 -1.97 11.36 -9.89
C LEU A 53 -1.23 11.26 -11.23
N GLU A 54 -0.56 12.32 -11.66
CA GLU A 54 0.22 12.32 -12.91
C GLU A 54 1.50 11.49 -12.78
N ASN A 55 2.24 11.64 -11.69
CA ASN A 55 3.50 10.92 -11.49
C ASN A 55 3.30 9.41 -11.30
N TRP A 56 2.17 9.00 -10.72
CA TRP A 56 1.86 7.60 -10.42
C TRP A 56 0.74 7.05 -11.31
N PHE A 57 0.49 7.67 -12.46
CA PHE A 57 -0.64 7.34 -13.32
C PHE A 57 -0.66 5.86 -13.71
N GLU A 58 0.49 5.34 -14.13
CA GLU A 58 0.65 3.96 -14.58
C GLU A 58 0.41 2.97 -13.42
N GLU A 59 1.01 3.21 -12.25
CA GLU A 59 0.87 2.38 -11.07
C GLU A 59 -0.57 2.37 -10.54
N ILE A 60 -1.25 3.53 -10.56
CA ILE A 60 -2.65 3.64 -10.17
C ILE A 60 -3.51 2.79 -11.11
N CYS A 61 -3.35 2.94 -12.44
CA CYS A 61 -4.10 2.13 -13.41
C CYS A 61 -3.83 0.63 -13.24
N ASN A 62 -2.56 0.25 -13.06
CA ASN A 62 -2.16 -1.14 -12.85
C ASN A 62 -2.78 -1.73 -11.56
N SER A 63 -3.05 -0.92 -10.54
CA SER A 63 -3.72 -1.37 -9.31
C SER A 63 -5.16 -1.88 -9.50
N PHE A 64 -5.79 -1.55 -10.63
CA PHE A 64 -7.12 -2.05 -11.00
C PHE A 64 -7.09 -3.42 -11.70
N GLN A 65 -5.91 -3.93 -12.03
CA GLN A 65 -5.78 -5.29 -12.56
C GLN A 65 -6.16 -6.34 -11.50
N ARG A 66 -6.87 -7.39 -11.94
CA ARG A 66 -7.41 -8.45 -11.09
C ARG A 66 -6.92 -9.83 -11.55
N PRO A 67 -5.62 -10.13 -11.42
CA PRO A 67 -5.04 -11.37 -11.95
C PRO A 67 -5.46 -12.63 -11.18
N THR A 68 -6.15 -12.52 -10.04
CA THR A 68 -6.52 -13.67 -9.19
C THR A 68 -7.97 -13.58 -8.73
N GLU A 69 -8.82 -14.47 -9.26
CA GLU A 69 -10.23 -14.62 -8.84
C GLU A 69 -11.03 -13.31 -8.81
N ASP A 70 -10.76 -12.39 -9.75
CA ASP A 70 -11.40 -11.07 -9.84
C ASP A 70 -11.22 -10.18 -8.59
N ARG A 71 -10.20 -10.48 -7.76
CA ARG A 71 -9.89 -9.71 -6.54
C ARG A 71 -8.87 -8.62 -6.84
N LYS A 72 -9.15 -7.42 -6.34
CA LYS A 72 -8.16 -6.33 -6.25
C LYS A 72 -7.02 -6.77 -5.34
N GLN A 73 -5.78 -6.45 -5.70
CA GLN A 73 -4.64 -6.68 -4.82
C GLN A 73 -4.82 -5.90 -3.52
N SER A 74 -4.71 -6.60 -2.39
CA SER A 74 -4.89 -6.01 -1.07
C SER A 74 -3.56 -5.58 -0.47
N ASN A 75 -3.54 -4.39 0.12
CA ASN A 75 -2.41 -3.88 0.89
C ASN A 75 -2.28 -4.53 2.28
N ALA A 76 -3.25 -5.35 2.70
CA ALA A 76 -3.31 -5.91 4.05
C ALA A 76 -2.05 -6.69 4.47
N LEU A 77 -1.43 -7.43 3.55
CA LEU A 77 -0.19 -8.16 3.84
C LEU A 77 0.98 -7.21 4.12
N ALA A 78 1.14 -6.17 3.29
CA ALA A 78 2.18 -5.16 3.47
C ALA A 78 1.97 -4.36 4.76
N GLU A 79 0.72 -3.97 5.05
CA GLU A 79 0.35 -3.29 6.29
C GLU A 79 0.65 -4.14 7.53
N SER A 80 0.29 -5.43 7.50
CA SER A 80 0.57 -6.37 8.59
C SER A 80 2.08 -6.50 8.85
N LEU A 81 2.89 -6.60 7.79
CA LEU A 81 4.35 -6.66 7.92
C LEU A 81 4.93 -5.34 8.45
N ASN A 82 4.45 -4.20 7.96
CA ASN A 82 4.88 -2.87 8.42
C ASN A 82 4.57 -2.64 9.90
N GLN A 83 3.40 -3.09 10.36
CA GLN A 83 3.05 -3.03 11.78
C GLN A 83 4.00 -3.88 12.63
N LYS A 84 4.25 -5.13 12.27
CA LYS A 84 5.19 -6.01 13.00
C LYS A 84 6.60 -5.43 13.03
N MET A 85 7.06 -4.82 11.93
CA MET A 85 8.36 -4.14 11.90
C MET A 85 8.42 -2.98 12.88
N ARG A 86 7.37 -2.14 12.95
CA ARG A 86 7.30 -1.05 13.94
C ARG A 86 7.34 -1.57 15.38
N GLU A 87 6.63 -2.66 15.66
CA GLU A 87 6.67 -3.32 16.98
C GLU A 87 8.09 -3.80 17.34
N PHE A 88 8.81 -4.43 16.39
CA PHE A 88 10.20 -4.84 16.63
C PHE A 88 11.14 -3.66 16.91
N ILE A 89 10.97 -2.55 16.20
CA ILE A 89 11.77 -1.33 16.44
C ILE A 89 11.49 -0.81 17.85
N MET A 90 10.21 -0.73 18.23
CA MET A 90 9.78 -0.25 19.55
C MET A 90 10.33 -1.11 20.69
N ILE A 91 10.23 -2.43 20.58
CA ILE A 91 10.72 -3.38 21.60
C ILE A 91 12.26 -3.37 21.70
N SER A 92 12.96 -2.98 20.63
CA SER A 92 14.43 -3.03 20.60
C SER A 92 15.09 -1.92 21.44
N ASN A 93 14.35 -0.90 21.90
CA ASN A 93 14.87 0.21 22.72
C ASN A 93 16.15 0.85 22.13
N GLY A 94 16.19 0.99 20.81
CA GLY A 94 17.36 1.47 20.06
C GLY A 94 17.97 0.39 19.17
N LEU A 95 18.46 0.81 18.01
CA LEU A 95 19.07 -0.07 17.01
C LEU A 95 20.53 0.31 16.83
N SER A 96 21.41 -0.24 17.67
CA SER A 96 22.86 0.01 17.57
C SER A 96 23.55 -0.80 16.47
N ASN A 97 22.93 -1.92 16.03
CA ASN A 97 23.46 -2.78 14.99
C ASN A 97 22.33 -3.21 14.03
N PHE A 98 22.31 -2.61 12.84
CA PHE A 98 21.30 -2.86 11.81
C PHE A 98 21.34 -4.29 11.27
N GLU A 99 22.53 -4.85 11.02
CA GLU A 99 22.67 -6.21 10.50
C GLU A 99 22.05 -7.24 11.45
N ARG A 100 22.31 -7.10 12.75
CA ARG A 100 21.72 -7.96 13.77
C ARG A 100 20.20 -7.78 13.85
N PHE A 101 19.70 -6.56 13.74
CA PHE A 101 18.26 -6.30 13.72
C PHE A 101 17.60 -6.92 12.50
N ARG A 102 18.15 -6.70 11.30
CA ARG A 102 17.68 -7.26 10.04
C ARG A 102 17.61 -8.79 10.10
N ALA A 103 18.66 -9.46 10.60
CA ALA A 103 18.66 -10.91 10.77
C ALA A 103 17.55 -11.40 11.72
N ARG A 104 17.32 -10.70 12.84
CA ARG A 104 16.26 -11.02 13.81
C ARG A 104 14.86 -10.84 13.20
N VAL A 105 14.63 -9.77 12.45
CA VAL A 105 13.34 -9.48 11.81
C VAL A 105 13.04 -10.50 10.72
N ILE A 106 13.99 -10.81 9.84
CA ILE A 106 13.84 -11.84 8.81
C ILE A 106 13.51 -13.18 9.45
N TYR A 107 14.20 -13.55 10.53
CA TYR A 107 13.91 -14.77 11.26
C TYR A 107 12.51 -14.78 11.89
N ALA A 108 12.14 -13.73 12.60
CA ALA A 108 10.87 -13.66 13.33
C ALA A 108 9.64 -13.59 12.40
N LEU A 109 9.78 -12.94 11.24
CA LEU A 109 8.73 -12.84 10.23
C LEU A 109 8.65 -14.09 9.34
N ASN A 110 9.68 -14.95 9.33
CA ASN A 110 9.67 -16.17 8.54
C ASN A 110 9.08 -17.33 9.33
N TYR A 111 7.76 -17.49 9.24
CA TYR A 111 7.03 -18.56 9.92
C TYR A 111 7.39 -19.97 9.42
N ARG A 112 8.01 -20.08 8.24
CA ARG A 112 8.35 -21.35 7.59
C ARG A 112 9.67 -21.91 8.09
N ILE A 113 10.59 -21.10 8.60
CA ILE A 113 11.93 -21.54 9.00
C ILE A 113 12.01 -21.61 10.53
N GLY A 114 12.32 -22.80 11.05
CA GLY A 114 12.72 -23.03 12.43
C GLY A 114 14.20 -23.37 12.51
N PHE A 115 14.84 -23.06 13.63
CA PHE A 115 16.18 -23.55 13.95
C PHE A 115 16.07 -24.50 15.15
N SER A 116 16.81 -25.62 15.11
CA SER A 116 16.88 -26.51 16.27
C SER A 116 17.65 -25.82 17.41
N LEU A 117 17.20 -26.07 18.65
CA LEU A 117 17.88 -25.61 19.88
C LEU A 117 19.10 -26.47 20.24
N THR A 118 19.40 -27.49 19.43
CA THR A 118 20.57 -28.36 19.61
C THR A 118 21.83 -27.72 19.03
N SER A 119 22.98 -28.10 19.57
CA SER A 119 24.32 -27.61 19.20
C SER A 119 24.65 -27.72 17.70
N ASN A 120 23.93 -28.57 16.96
CA ASN A 120 23.95 -28.60 15.51
C ASN A 120 22.80 -27.73 14.97
N ILE A 121 23.08 -26.47 14.66
CA ILE A 121 22.10 -25.54 14.07
C ILE A 121 21.68 -26.10 12.71
N GLN A 122 20.52 -26.76 12.66
CA GLN A 122 19.89 -27.19 11.42
C GLN A 122 18.63 -26.36 11.20
N ALA A 123 18.54 -25.72 10.04
CA ALA A 123 17.32 -25.08 9.60
C ALA A 123 16.31 -26.16 9.19
N TYR A 124 15.07 -26.06 9.67
CA TYR A 124 14.00 -26.99 9.31
C TYR A 124 12.72 -26.23 8.97
N ASN A 125 11.87 -26.83 8.14
CA ASN A 125 10.58 -26.24 7.82
C ASN A 125 9.59 -26.48 8.97
N ARG A 126 9.07 -25.40 9.56
CA ARG A 126 8.01 -25.48 10.57
C ARG A 126 6.71 -25.95 9.90
N LYS A 127 6.10 -27.01 10.42
CA LYS A 127 4.77 -27.47 9.98
C LYS A 127 3.75 -26.37 10.28
N GLN A 128 2.94 -25.99 9.30
CA GLN A 128 1.86 -25.03 9.51
C GLN A 128 0.82 -25.66 10.45
N LYS A 129 0.38 -24.92 11.48
CA LYS A 129 -0.83 -25.30 12.22
C LYS A 129 -2.02 -25.06 11.29
N LYS A 130 -2.79 -26.12 11.03
CA LYS A 130 -4.07 -26.06 10.32
C LYS A 130 -5.04 -25.14 11.07
#